data_AF-A0A4Y7Q046-F1
#
_entry.id   AF-A0A4Y7Q046-F1
#
_cell.length_a   1.000
_cell.length_b   1.000
_cell.length_c   1.000
_cell.angle_alpha   90.00
_cell.angle_beta   90.00
_cell.angle_gamma   90.00
#
_symmetry.space_group_name_H-M   'P 1'
#
loop_
_entity.id
_entity.type
_entity.pdbx_description
1 polymer ?
#
loop_
_entity_poly.entity_id
_entity_poly.type
_entity_poly.pdbx_seq_one_letter_code
_entity_poly.pdbx_strand_id
1 'polypeptide(L)'
;SVSVVLAAPLDKRIAQITLDGPAAWADACTSSGGGSKCGDIRQKAASTLLAAGKNCDQQDAADDMVDLSKTLKNANMIRLAQLFVQQPRNAPDKLKVPYCQKAPRNTELNGVFHCQFAGSDFTKFSGDQTGNLPLGVKAVTPPGSCPAKKDGPVPDVIQLNTLVQNPGVGSA
;
A
#
# COMPACT_ATOMS: atom_id res chain seq x y z
N SER A 1 -7.22 -35.43 38.28
CA SER A 1 -7.63 -35.13 36.89
C SER A 1 -6.95 -33.86 36.45
N VAL A 2 -6.10 -33.92 35.42
CA VAL A 2 -5.40 -32.75 34.87
C VAL A 2 -6.28 -32.15 33.78
N SER A 3 -6.81 -30.95 34.02
CA SER A 3 -7.58 -30.21 33.00
C SER A 3 -6.62 -29.63 31.97
N VAL A 4 -6.63 -30.18 30.75
CA VAL A 4 -5.95 -29.59 29.59
C VAL A 4 -6.84 -28.47 29.06
N VAL A 5 -6.44 -27.22 29.28
CA VAL A 5 -7.05 -26.08 28.62
C VAL A 5 -6.50 -26.03 27.20
N LEU A 6 -7.28 -26.46 26.20
CA LEU A 6 -6.96 -26.17 24.80
C LEU A 6 -7.15 -24.67 24.57
N ALA A 7 -6.06 -23.92 24.49
CA ALA A 7 -6.10 -22.58 23.93
C ALA A 7 -6.50 -22.71 22.45
N ALA A 8 -7.68 -22.19 22.10
CA ALA A 8 -8.05 -22.04 20.70
C ALA A 8 -6.96 -21.21 19.98
N PRO A 9 -6.57 -21.58 18.75
CA PRO A 9 -5.57 -20.80 18.03
C PRO A 9 -6.07 -19.35 17.88
N LEU A 10 -5.28 -18.40 18.36
CA LEU A 10 -5.51 -16.99 18.14
C LEU A 10 -5.32 -16.70 16.66
N ASP A 11 -6.42 -16.57 15.92
CA ASP A 11 -6.41 -16.10 14.55
C ASP A 11 -5.96 -14.62 14.52
N LYS A 12 -4.65 -14.41 14.35
CA LYS A 12 -4.05 -13.07 14.31
C LYS A 12 -4.54 -12.32 13.08
N ARG A 13 -5.10 -11.12 13.29
CA ARG A 13 -5.49 -10.20 12.21
C ARG A 13 -4.26 -9.66 11.50
N ILE A 14 -4.38 -9.42 10.20
CA ILE A 14 -3.33 -8.75 9.41
C ILE A 14 -3.56 -7.23 9.50
N ALA A 15 -2.92 -6.61 10.48
CA ALA A 15 -3.04 -5.17 10.74
C ALA A 15 -1.66 -4.57 11.04
N GLN A 16 -1.22 -3.65 10.19
CA GLN A 16 0.00 -2.87 10.37
C GLN A 16 -0.28 -1.56 11.14
N ILE A 17 0.78 -0.93 11.66
CA ILE A 17 0.74 0.47 12.08
C ILE A 17 0.73 1.34 10.81
N THR A 18 -0.43 1.89 10.46
CA THR A 18 -0.61 2.55 9.17
C THR A 18 0.19 3.84 9.00
N LEU A 19 0.58 4.47 10.11
CA LEU A 19 1.45 5.66 10.10
C LEU A 19 2.88 5.38 9.64
N ASP A 20 3.30 4.11 9.60
CA ASP A 20 4.64 3.71 9.18
C ASP A 20 4.76 3.67 7.65
N GLY A 21 3.67 3.33 6.95
CA GLY A 21 3.63 3.27 5.48
C GLY A 21 4.07 4.57 4.79
N PRO A 22 3.49 5.73 5.14
CA PRO A 22 3.90 7.01 4.57
C PRO A 22 5.05 7.70 5.31
N ALA A 23 5.63 7.10 6.35
CA ALA A 23 6.60 7.78 7.23
C ALA A 23 7.83 8.28 6.47
N ALA A 24 8.46 7.41 5.67
CA ALA A 24 9.65 7.79 4.90
C ALA A 24 9.39 8.93 3.91
N TRP A 25 8.20 8.96 3.29
CA TRP A 25 7.80 10.06 2.41
C TRP A 25 7.64 11.37 3.20
N ALA A 26 7.02 11.30 4.38
CA ALA A 26 6.81 12.46 5.25
C ALA A 26 8.13 13.04 5.75
N ASP A 27 9.09 12.19 6.14
CA ASP A 27 10.43 12.63 6.58
C ASP A 27 11.20 13.32 5.44
N ALA A 28 11.13 12.77 4.24
CA ALA A 28 11.71 13.39 3.04
C ALA A 28 11.02 14.73 2.69
N CYS A 29 9.70 14.80 2.85
CA CYS A 29 8.91 16.02 2.66
C CYS A 29 9.32 17.12 3.65
N THR A 30 9.43 16.79 4.94
CA THR A 30 9.85 17.73 5.98
C THR A 30 11.25 18.25 5.71
N SER A 31 12.18 17.36 5.35
CA SER A 31 13.55 17.72 4.99
C SER A 31 13.63 18.60 3.74
N SER A 32 12.62 18.54 2.87
CA SER A 32 12.50 19.36 1.66
C SER A 32 11.73 20.68 1.89
N GLY A 33 11.40 21.01 3.13
CA GLY A 33 10.70 22.26 3.47
C GLY A 33 9.20 22.25 3.17
N GLY A 34 8.55 21.08 3.07
CA GLY A 34 7.12 20.98 2.74
C GLY A 34 6.14 21.47 3.81
N GLY A 35 6.63 21.83 5.00
CA GLY A 35 5.83 22.44 6.07
C GLY A 35 4.71 21.53 6.60
N SER A 36 3.57 22.12 6.97
CA SER A 36 2.43 21.39 7.54
C SER A 36 1.84 20.35 6.58
N LYS A 37 1.95 20.59 5.26
CA LYS A 37 1.42 19.68 4.22
C LYS A 37 2.01 18.27 4.33
N CYS A 38 3.25 18.12 4.80
CA CYS A 38 3.87 16.81 5.01
C CYS A 38 3.09 15.98 6.04
N GLY A 39 2.69 16.61 7.16
CA GLY A 39 1.91 15.97 8.22
C GLY A 39 0.48 15.66 7.78
N ASP A 40 -0.16 16.61 7.09
CA ASP A 40 -1.54 16.46 6.61
C ASP A 40 -1.66 15.30 5.60
N ILE A 41 -0.76 15.26 4.61
CA ILE A 41 -0.72 14.18 3.61
C ILE A 41 -0.35 12.85 4.26
N ARG A 42 0.58 12.83 5.24
CA ARG A 42 0.92 11.60 5.97
C ARG A 42 -0.30 11.01 6.68
N GLN A 43 -1.07 11.83 7.38
CA GLN A 43 -2.26 11.37 8.10
C GLN A 43 -3.35 10.87 7.15
N LYS A 44 -3.60 11.61 6.06
CA LYS A 44 -4.51 11.18 5.00
C LYS A 44 -4.06 9.84 4.42
N ALA A 45 -2.79 9.70 4.05
CA ALA A 45 -2.22 8.49 3.49
C ALA A 45 -2.34 7.29 4.45
N ALA A 46 -2.01 7.48 5.72
CA ALA A 46 -2.12 6.44 6.74
C ALA A 46 -3.58 5.95 6.91
N SER A 47 -4.58 6.83 6.81
CA SER A 47 -5.98 6.41 6.93
C SER A 47 -6.41 5.53 5.75
N THR A 48 -5.82 5.70 4.56
CA THR A 48 -6.11 4.85 3.40
C THR A 48 -5.65 3.40 3.55
N LEU A 49 -4.64 3.15 4.40
CA LEU A 49 -4.14 1.79 4.69
C LEU A 49 -5.04 1.02 5.67
N LEU A 50 -6.05 1.67 6.25
CA LEU A 50 -7.08 0.99 7.04
C LEU A 50 -7.95 0.10 6.13
N ALA A 51 -8.49 -0.97 6.70
CA ALA A 51 -9.36 -1.90 5.97
C ALA A 51 -10.61 -1.22 5.37
N ALA A 52 -11.10 -0.15 6.01
CA ALA A 52 -12.30 0.58 5.59
C ALA A 52 -12.07 1.62 4.48
N GLY A 53 -10.83 1.84 4.03
CA GLY A 53 -10.56 2.74 2.90
C GLY A 53 -11.21 2.25 1.60
N LYS A 54 -11.61 3.16 0.73
CA LYS A 54 -12.18 2.82 -0.58
C LYS A 54 -11.09 2.37 -1.54
N ASN A 55 -11.49 1.68 -2.61
CA ASN A 55 -10.57 1.03 -3.57
C ASN A 55 -9.51 2.00 -4.15
N CYS A 56 -9.83 3.28 -4.32
CA CYS A 56 -8.94 4.27 -4.90
C CYS A 56 -8.32 5.27 -3.90
N ASP A 57 -8.69 5.25 -2.63
CA ASP A 57 -8.25 6.27 -1.66
C ASP A 57 -6.71 6.30 -1.53
N GLN A 58 -6.07 5.13 -1.52
CA GLN A 58 -4.61 5.02 -1.42
C GLN A 58 -3.89 5.58 -2.65
N GLN A 59 -4.44 5.35 -3.85
CA GLN A 59 -3.90 5.92 -5.08
C GLN A 59 -4.06 7.45 -5.09
N ASP A 60 -5.24 7.95 -4.73
CA ASP A 60 -5.49 9.40 -4.67
C ASP A 60 -4.59 10.08 -3.61
N ALA A 61 -4.29 9.43 -2.48
CA ALA A 61 -3.31 9.93 -1.51
C ALA A 61 -1.88 9.92 -2.05
N ALA A 62 -1.49 8.90 -2.82
CA ALA A 62 -0.18 8.86 -3.48
C ALA A 62 -0.07 9.91 -4.58
N ASP A 63 -1.15 10.23 -5.28
CA ASP A 63 -1.20 11.35 -6.22
C ASP A 63 -0.92 12.68 -5.51
N ASP A 64 -1.51 12.92 -4.34
CA ASP A 64 -1.22 14.13 -3.53
C ASP A 64 0.26 14.16 -3.08
N MET A 65 0.83 13.01 -2.73
CA MET A 65 2.25 12.89 -2.43
C MET A 65 3.11 13.28 -3.64
N VAL A 66 2.80 12.79 -4.84
CA VAL A 66 3.54 13.11 -6.07
C VAL A 66 3.43 14.61 -6.40
N ASP A 67 2.24 15.21 -6.29
CA ASP A 67 2.02 16.64 -6.56
C ASP A 67 2.90 17.53 -5.67
N LEU A 68 2.95 17.24 -4.37
CA LEU A 68 3.84 17.97 -3.46
C LEU A 68 5.32 17.68 -3.76
N SER A 69 5.66 16.45 -4.10
CA SER A 69 7.03 16.06 -4.48
C SER A 69 7.53 16.85 -5.68
N LYS A 70 6.68 17.09 -6.69
CA LYS A 70 6.97 17.92 -7.86
C LYS A 70 7.18 19.39 -7.48
N THR A 71 6.34 19.91 -6.59
CA THR A 71 6.45 21.28 -6.09
C THR A 71 7.79 21.50 -5.36
N LEU A 72 8.21 20.52 -4.56
CA LEU A 72 9.47 20.54 -3.81
C LEU A 72 10.67 20.04 -4.64
N LYS A 73 10.44 19.64 -5.91
CA LYS A 73 11.46 19.13 -6.84
C LYS A 73 12.30 17.98 -6.26
N ASN A 74 11.66 17.07 -5.54
CA ASN A 74 12.33 15.94 -4.88
C ASN A 74 11.93 14.60 -5.51
N ALA A 75 12.82 14.03 -6.33
CA ALA A 75 12.61 12.74 -6.99
C ALA A 75 12.53 11.56 -6.01
N ASN A 76 13.23 11.62 -4.87
CA ASN A 76 13.12 10.58 -3.85
C ASN A 76 11.73 10.55 -3.22
N MET A 77 11.06 11.70 -3.07
CA MET A 77 9.67 11.72 -2.62
C MET A 77 8.72 11.08 -3.65
N ILE A 78 8.94 11.29 -4.95
CA ILE A 78 8.15 10.60 -6.00
C ILE A 78 8.34 9.08 -5.89
N ARG A 79 9.60 8.62 -5.75
CA ARG A 79 9.91 7.20 -5.54
C ARG A 79 9.20 6.62 -4.31
N LEU A 80 9.18 7.36 -3.21
CA LEU A 80 8.51 6.94 -1.98
C LEU A 80 6.99 6.94 -2.11
N ALA A 81 6.40 7.86 -2.88
CA ALA A 81 4.97 7.84 -3.21
C ALA A 81 4.60 6.60 -4.06
N GLN A 82 5.45 6.25 -5.04
CA GLN A 82 5.31 5.03 -5.84
C GLN A 82 5.39 3.76 -4.99
N LEU A 83 6.23 3.73 -3.95
CA LEU A 83 6.27 2.61 -3.00
C LEU A 83 5.06 2.62 -2.05
N PHE A 84 4.61 3.80 -1.62
CA PHE A 84 3.45 3.93 -0.73
C PHE A 84 2.17 3.44 -1.40
N VAL A 85 1.88 3.78 -2.66
CA VAL A 85 0.71 3.23 -3.37
C VAL A 85 0.79 1.70 -3.52
N GLN A 86 2.00 1.15 -3.42
CA GLN A 86 2.23 -0.29 -3.48
C GLN A 86 2.12 -0.99 -2.12
N GLN A 87 2.09 -0.24 -1.02
CA GLN A 87 1.98 -0.78 0.33
C GLN A 87 0.67 -1.58 0.48
N PRO A 88 0.72 -2.84 0.94
CA PRO A 88 -0.51 -3.56 1.24
C PRO A 88 -1.35 -2.84 2.29
N ARG A 89 -2.66 -2.83 2.09
CA ARG A 89 -3.64 -2.32 3.06
C ARG A 89 -3.93 -3.39 4.10
N ASN A 90 -4.41 -2.98 5.28
CA ASN A 90 -4.80 -3.91 6.33
C ASN A 90 -5.92 -4.85 5.85
N ALA A 91 -5.74 -6.15 6.11
CA ALA A 91 -6.63 -7.23 5.70
C ALA A 91 -7.04 -8.09 6.92
N PRO A 92 -7.77 -7.53 7.89
CA PRO A 92 -8.07 -8.22 9.16
C PRO A 92 -8.98 -9.44 9.00
N ASP A 93 -9.67 -9.57 7.87
CA ASP A 93 -10.49 -10.72 7.47
C ASP A 93 -9.71 -11.77 6.65
N LYS A 94 -8.41 -11.52 6.42
CA LYS A 94 -7.52 -12.34 5.60
C LYS A 94 -8.02 -12.50 4.16
N LEU A 95 -8.74 -11.52 3.61
CA LEU A 95 -9.11 -11.50 2.19
C LEU A 95 -8.16 -10.58 1.41
N LYS A 96 -8.14 -10.69 0.08
CA LYS A 96 -7.46 -9.69 -0.74
C LYS A 96 -8.19 -8.36 -0.67
N VAL A 97 -7.45 -7.27 -0.69
CA VAL A 97 -8.00 -5.92 -0.82
C VAL A 97 -8.23 -5.61 -2.31
N PRO A 98 -9.41 -5.08 -2.70
CA PRO A 98 -9.67 -4.70 -4.09
C PRO A 98 -8.78 -3.55 -4.58
N TYR A 99 -8.40 -3.62 -5.86
CA TYR A 99 -7.59 -2.62 -6.55
C TYR A 99 -8.43 -1.45 -7.07
N CYS A 100 -7.82 -0.27 -7.12
CA CYS A 100 -8.41 0.87 -7.83
C CYS A 100 -8.58 0.59 -9.33
N GLN A 101 -9.76 0.95 -9.87
CA GLN A 101 -10.10 0.82 -11.30
C GLN A 101 -10.09 2.16 -12.05
N LYS A 102 -9.44 3.18 -11.48
CA LYS A 102 -9.32 4.52 -12.04
C LYS A 102 -7.87 4.81 -12.35
N ALA A 103 -7.60 5.44 -13.50
CA ALA A 103 -6.25 5.91 -13.80
C ALA A 103 -5.78 6.96 -12.78
N PRO A 104 -4.49 6.96 -12.39
CA PRO A 104 -3.96 7.97 -11.49
C PRO A 104 -3.93 9.36 -12.15
N ARG A 105 -3.93 10.41 -11.33
CA ARG A 105 -3.76 11.79 -11.79
C ARG A 105 -2.34 12.03 -12.29
N ASN A 106 -1.35 11.44 -11.64
CA ASN A 106 0.06 11.56 -11.96
C ASN A 106 0.57 10.36 -12.75
N THR A 107 1.24 10.63 -13.87
CA THR A 107 1.76 9.60 -14.78
C THR A 107 2.85 8.74 -14.14
N GLU A 108 3.52 9.24 -13.10
CA GLU A 108 4.50 8.51 -12.30
C GLU A 108 3.89 7.28 -11.58
N LEU A 109 2.57 7.25 -11.41
CA LEU A 109 1.85 6.13 -10.79
C LEU A 109 1.23 5.18 -11.83
N ASN A 110 1.42 5.42 -13.13
CA ASN A 110 0.86 4.56 -14.17
C ASN A 110 1.38 3.12 -14.04
N GLY A 111 0.44 2.17 -14.05
CA GLY A 111 0.76 0.73 -13.93
C GLY A 111 1.15 0.29 -12.52
N VAL A 112 1.10 1.19 -11.53
CA VAL A 112 1.38 0.89 -10.13
C VAL A 112 0.09 0.50 -9.40
N PHE A 113 0.15 -0.54 -8.56
CA PHE A 113 -0.96 -1.01 -7.75
C PHE A 113 -0.45 -1.68 -6.47
N HIS A 114 -1.24 -1.69 -5.40
CA HIS A 114 -0.82 -2.27 -4.12
C HIS A 114 -0.50 -3.76 -4.19
N CYS A 115 0.53 -4.16 -3.46
CA CYS A 115 0.74 -5.56 -3.11
C CYS A 115 -0.37 -6.05 -2.17
N GLN A 116 -0.45 -7.36 -1.97
CA GLN A 116 -1.26 -7.98 -0.92
C GLN A 116 -0.36 -8.48 0.20
N PHE A 117 -0.92 -8.65 1.39
CA PHE A 117 -0.23 -9.35 2.48
C PHE A 117 -0.25 -10.87 2.25
N ALA A 118 0.79 -11.57 2.71
CA ALA A 118 1.00 -12.99 2.47
C ALA A 118 -0.07 -13.88 3.11
N GLY A 119 -0.65 -13.45 4.24
CA GLY A 119 -1.71 -14.15 4.94
C GLY A 119 -3.11 -14.00 4.31
N SER A 120 -3.26 -13.24 3.23
CA SER A 120 -4.55 -13.11 2.52
C SER A 120 -4.88 -14.37 1.71
N ASP A 121 -6.16 -14.76 1.72
CA ASP A 121 -6.75 -15.76 0.83
C ASP A 121 -6.80 -15.20 -0.61
N PHE A 122 -5.89 -15.66 -1.46
CA PHE A 122 -5.81 -15.21 -2.84
C PHE A 122 -6.94 -15.71 -3.75
N THR A 123 -7.91 -16.46 -3.23
CA THR A 123 -9.13 -16.86 -3.95
C THR A 123 -10.30 -15.90 -3.75
N LYS A 124 -10.24 -15.02 -2.73
CA LYS A 124 -11.34 -14.14 -2.34
C LYS A 124 -10.91 -12.69 -2.16
N PHE A 125 -11.82 -11.77 -2.40
CA PHE A 125 -11.65 -10.34 -2.14
C PHE A 125 -12.63 -9.88 -1.06
N SER A 126 -12.18 -8.94 -0.23
CA SER A 126 -13.07 -8.17 0.64
C SER A 126 -13.84 -7.12 -0.17
N GLY A 127 -14.82 -6.47 0.46
CA GLY A 127 -15.53 -5.34 -0.15
C GLY A 127 -16.32 -5.69 -1.42
N ASP A 128 -16.56 -4.67 -2.25
CA ASP A 128 -17.19 -4.87 -3.57
C ASP A 128 -16.22 -5.54 -4.56
N GLN A 129 -16.76 -6.32 -5.48
CA GLN A 129 -15.97 -7.15 -6.39
C GLN A 129 -15.50 -6.39 -7.65
N THR A 130 -15.51 -5.05 -7.62
CA THR A 130 -15.20 -4.22 -8.81
C THR A 130 -13.70 -4.14 -9.10
N GLY A 131 -12.85 -4.43 -8.11
CA GLY A 131 -11.39 -4.30 -8.17
C GLY A 131 -10.63 -5.62 -8.05
N ASN A 132 -11.10 -6.70 -8.67
CA ASN A 132 -10.47 -8.03 -8.51
C ASN A 132 -9.15 -8.22 -9.29
N LEU A 133 -8.83 -7.29 -10.18
CA LEU A 133 -7.53 -7.18 -10.88
C LEU A 133 -7.11 -5.72 -10.92
N PRO A 134 -5.80 -5.41 -10.94
CA PRO A 134 -5.36 -4.03 -11.15
C PRO A 134 -5.82 -3.49 -12.51
N LEU A 135 -6.01 -2.18 -12.60
CA LEU A 135 -6.44 -1.53 -13.84
C LEU A 135 -5.53 -1.91 -15.02
N GLY A 136 -6.13 -2.47 -16.08
CA GLY A 136 -5.42 -2.86 -17.30
C GLY A 136 -4.56 -4.13 -17.16
N VAL A 137 -4.57 -4.81 -16.01
CA VAL A 137 -3.80 -6.04 -15.78
C VAL A 137 -4.69 -7.27 -15.95
N LYS A 138 -4.23 -8.25 -16.74
CA LYS A 138 -4.98 -9.49 -17.01
C LYS A 138 -4.84 -10.55 -15.92
N ALA A 139 -3.69 -10.57 -15.24
CA ALA A 139 -3.39 -11.48 -14.14
C ALA A 139 -2.23 -10.92 -13.30
N VAL A 140 -2.26 -11.19 -12.00
CA VAL A 140 -1.15 -10.90 -11.08
C VAL A 140 -0.44 -12.21 -10.77
N THR A 141 0.79 -12.35 -11.27
CA THR A 141 1.59 -13.58 -11.15
C THR A 141 2.99 -13.24 -10.65
N PRO A 142 3.42 -13.77 -9.49
CA PRO A 142 2.67 -14.62 -8.56
C PRO A 142 1.53 -13.86 -7.84
N PRO A 143 0.49 -14.55 -7.34
CA PRO A 143 -0.61 -13.90 -6.63
C PRO A 143 -0.12 -13.01 -5.48
N GLY A 144 -0.74 -11.83 -5.33
CA GLY A 144 -0.41 -10.86 -4.28
C GLY A 144 0.85 -10.02 -4.52
N SER A 145 1.61 -10.28 -5.57
CA SER A 145 2.72 -9.41 -6.01
C SER A 145 2.25 -8.04 -6.51
N CYS A 146 3.19 -7.12 -6.62
CA CYS A 146 3.02 -5.81 -7.24
C CYS A 146 4.31 -5.44 -8.00
N PRO A 147 4.32 -4.35 -8.81
CA PRO A 147 5.49 -4.00 -9.62
C PRO A 147 6.81 -3.92 -8.83
N ALA A 148 6.80 -3.40 -7.61
CA ALA A 148 7.97 -3.28 -6.73
C ALA A 148 8.43 -4.62 -6.13
N LYS A 149 7.52 -5.57 -5.94
CA LYS A 149 7.77 -6.87 -5.29
C LYS A 149 7.20 -8.00 -6.16
N LYS A 150 7.99 -8.40 -7.16
CA LYS A 150 7.60 -9.33 -8.24
C LYS A 150 7.66 -10.80 -7.86
N ASP A 151 8.30 -11.14 -6.75
CA ASP A 151 8.52 -12.50 -6.27
C ASP A 151 7.40 -13.02 -5.36
N GLY A 152 6.40 -12.21 -5.03
CA GLY A 152 5.28 -12.64 -4.19
C GLY A 152 4.64 -11.52 -3.39
N PRO A 153 3.70 -11.87 -2.50
CA PRO A 153 3.11 -10.91 -1.57
C PRO A 153 4.14 -10.37 -0.58
N VAL A 154 3.74 -9.34 0.15
CA VAL A 154 4.51 -8.77 1.25
C VAL A 154 4.23 -9.59 2.51
N PRO A 155 5.24 -9.98 3.31
CA PRO A 155 5.00 -10.62 4.59
C PRO A 155 4.09 -9.76 5.48
N ASP A 156 3.23 -10.41 6.25
CA ASP A 156 2.22 -9.73 7.07
C ASP A 156 2.85 -8.64 7.95
N VAL A 157 2.20 -7.48 7.98
CA VAL A 157 2.57 -6.29 8.75
C VAL A 157 3.91 -5.62 8.42
N ILE A 158 4.62 -6.09 7.39
CA ILE A 158 5.88 -5.47 6.93
C ILE A 158 5.61 -4.29 5.99
N GLN A 159 6.43 -3.26 6.12
CA GLN A 159 6.42 -2.10 5.22
C GLN A 159 7.21 -2.42 3.95
N LEU A 160 6.59 -2.25 2.79
CA LEU A 160 7.17 -2.59 1.49
C LEU A 160 8.51 -1.88 1.25
N ASN A 161 8.61 -0.61 1.65
CA ASN A 161 9.82 0.19 1.50
C ASN A 161 11.01 -0.29 2.34
N THR A 162 10.82 -1.21 3.30
CA THR A 162 11.92 -1.87 4.02
C THR A 162 12.41 -3.13 3.30
N LEU A 163 11.64 -3.63 2.33
CA LEU A 163 11.99 -4.82 1.54
C LEU A 163 12.59 -4.46 0.18
N VAL A 164 12.13 -3.36 -0.42
CA VAL A 164 12.51 -2.96 -1.76
C VAL A 164 12.75 -1.46 -1.85
N GLN A 165 13.71 -1.07 -2.70
CA GLN A 165 14.00 0.34 -2.99
C GLN A 165 13.48 0.76 -4.36
N ASN A 166 13.37 -0.16 -5.31
CA ASN A 166 12.89 0.10 -6.65
C ASN A 166 11.36 -0.06 -6.70
N PRO A 167 10.59 0.96 -7.12
CA PRO A 167 9.14 0.87 -7.22
C PRO A 167 8.66 -0.03 -8.38
N GLY A 168 9.55 -0.57 -9.21
CA GLY A 168 9.20 -1.49 -10.28
C GLY A 168 8.60 -0.85 -11.53
N VAL A 169 8.43 0.47 -11.51
CA VAL A 169 8.18 1.33 -12.67
C VAL A 169 9.42 2.19 -12.92
N GLY A 170 9.67 2.57 -14.19
CA GLY A 170 10.83 3.37 -14.56
C GLY A 170 10.95 4.62 -13.70
N SER A 171 12.16 4.96 -13.27
CA SER A 171 12.42 6.19 -12.52
C SER A 171 12.04 7.39 -13.40
N ALA A 172 11.20 8.27 -12.85
CA ALA A 172 10.96 9.60 -13.42
C ALA A 172 12.23 10.46 -13.32
#